data_AF-A0A5B0D698-F1
#
_entry.id   AF-A0A5B0D698-F1
#
_cell.length_a   1.000
_cell.length_b   1.000
_cell.length_c   1.000
_cell.angle_alpha   90.00
_cell.angle_beta   90.00
_cell.angle_gamma   90.00
#
_symmetry.space_group_name_H-M   'P 1'
#
loop_
_entity.id
_entity.type
_entity.pdbx_description
1 polymer ?
#
loop_
_entity_poly.entity_id
_entity_poly.type
_entity_poly.pdbx_seq_one_letter_code
_entity_poly.pdbx_strand_id
1 'polypeptide(L)'
;MGGYPAGAYPAAVPPRGLLPWALGLLILIPFPFVGGIASGIAMAVSGGASRRFGGAARENARAALNWGLTYLLVSTVLLVSHFVILSTLTADSPASGFYPIGIPITLYFAVSVFHLVLVIMGMVRASGGKIMHVPFAIPYLRA
;
A
#
# COMPACT_ATOMS: atom_id res chain seq x y z
N MET A 1 35.21 37.31 26.20
CA MET A 1 34.95 36.29 25.16
C MET A 1 33.47 35.95 25.19
N GLY A 2 32.71 36.32 24.16
CA GLY A 2 31.27 36.07 24.08
C GLY A 2 31.00 34.62 23.67
N GLY A 3 30.27 33.88 24.51
CA GLY A 3 29.82 32.52 24.18
C GLY A 3 28.68 32.57 23.16
N TYR A 4 28.83 31.83 22.06
CA TYR A 4 27.76 31.63 21.10
C TYR A 4 26.59 30.89 21.77
N PRO A 5 25.33 31.32 21.58
CA PRO A 5 24.18 30.58 22.10
C PRO A 5 24.11 29.22 21.39
N ALA A 6 24.07 28.15 22.18
CA ALA A 6 23.93 26.79 21.66
C ALA A 6 22.65 26.73 20.81
N GLY A 7 22.80 26.46 19.51
CA GLY A 7 21.69 26.34 18.59
C GLY A 7 20.70 25.31 19.12
N ALA A 8 19.45 25.73 19.33
CA ALA A 8 18.35 24.83 19.65
C ALA A 8 18.18 23.88 18.46
N TYR A 9 18.67 22.65 18.59
CA TYR A 9 18.41 21.59 17.62
C TYR A 9 16.89 21.46 17.48
N PRO A 10 16.31 21.50 16.26
CA PRO A 10 14.89 21.29 16.08
C PRO A 10 14.55 19.91 16.64
N ALA A 11 13.60 19.87 17.60
CA ALA A 11 13.14 18.64 18.21
C ALA A 11 12.78 17.63 17.12
N ALA A 12 13.44 16.46 17.14
CA ALA A 12 13.22 15.43 16.15
C ALA A 12 11.72 15.11 16.09
N VAL A 13 11.10 15.37 14.93
CA VAL A 13 9.67 15.12 14.72
C VAL A 13 9.42 13.64 15.04
N PRO A 14 8.54 13.31 16.00
CA PRO A 14 8.27 11.92 16.35
C PRO A 14 7.87 11.16 15.09
N PRO A 15 8.41 9.96 14.82
CA PRO A 15 8.10 9.22 13.61
C PRO A 15 6.59 8.93 13.54
N ARG A 16 5.86 9.64 12.67
CA ARG A 16 4.39 9.65 12.62
C ARG A 16 3.77 8.45 11.88
N GLY A 17 4.56 7.42 11.55
CA GLY A 17 4.10 6.29 10.74
C GLY A 17 3.77 6.66 9.28
N LEU A 18 4.33 7.76 8.75
CA LEU A 18 4.11 8.25 7.38
C LEU A 18 4.81 7.38 6.31
N LEU A 19 5.97 6.82 6.64
CA LEU A 19 6.80 6.04 5.70
C LEU A 19 6.05 4.88 5.03
N PRO A 20 5.34 4.01 5.78
CA PRO A 20 4.55 2.94 5.18
C PRO A 20 3.50 3.46 4.19
N TRP A 21 2.83 4.57 4.50
CA TRP A 21 1.84 5.16 3.60
C TRP A 21 2.47 5.78 2.35
N ALA A 22 3.59 6.48 2.49
CA ALA A 22 4.32 7.05 1.36
C ALA A 22 4.83 5.96 0.38
N LEU A 23 5.23 4.79 0.88
CA LEU A 23 5.59 3.64 0.04
C LEU A 23 4.40 3.08 -0.75
N GLY A 24 3.18 3.39 -0.30
CA GLY A 24 1.94 3.21 -1.05
C GLY A 24 1.91 3.93 -2.40
N LEU A 25 2.65 5.03 -2.56
CA LEU A 25 2.70 5.81 -3.79
C LEU A 25 3.54 5.19 -4.91
N LEU A 26 4.29 4.12 -4.62
CA LEU A 26 5.02 3.37 -5.66
C LEU A 26 4.09 2.82 -6.75
N ILE A 27 2.77 2.73 -6.47
CA ILE A 27 1.76 2.39 -7.47
C ILE A 27 1.76 3.33 -8.68
N LEU A 28 2.25 4.57 -8.52
CA LEU A 28 2.32 5.57 -9.58
C LEU A 28 3.49 5.38 -10.55
N ILE A 29 4.37 4.39 -10.32
CA ILE A 29 5.41 4.04 -11.31
C ILE A 29 4.70 3.64 -12.61
N PRO A 30 4.99 4.29 -13.76
CA PRO A 30 4.28 4.10 -15.02
C PRO A 30 4.71 2.81 -15.74
N PHE A 31 4.91 1.74 -14.98
CA PHE A 31 5.22 0.41 -15.48
C PHE A 31 4.09 -0.54 -15.07
N PRO A 32 3.42 -1.21 -16.03
CA PRO A 32 2.27 -2.05 -15.76
C PRO A 32 2.58 -3.07 -14.65
N PHE A 33 1.71 -3.13 -13.64
CA PHE A 33 1.76 -4.05 -12.50
C PHE A 33 2.91 -3.86 -11.52
N VAL A 34 4.10 -3.46 -11.99
CA VAL A 34 5.31 -3.30 -11.16
C VAL A 34 5.12 -2.26 -10.08
N GLY A 35 4.53 -1.11 -10.40
CA GLY A 35 4.26 -0.07 -9.39
C GLY A 35 3.36 -0.58 -8.27
N GLY A 36 2.29 -1.29 -8.63
CA GLY A 36 1.35 -1.88 -7.67
C GLY A 36 2.02 -2.94 -6.78
N ILE A 37 2.74 -3.88 -7.38
CA ILE A 37 3.42 -4.94 -6.62
C ILE A 37 4.50 -4.35 -5.71
N ALA A 38 5.34 -3.46 -6.23
CA ALA A 38 6.37 -2.78 -5.45
C ALA A 38 5.78 -1.99 -4.28
N SER A 39 4.63 -1.34 -4.49
CA SER A 39 3.89 -0.65 -3.44
C SER A 39 3.44 -1.60 -2.33
N GLY A 40 2.75 -2.69 -2.67
CA GLY A 40 2.31 -3.69 -1.70
C GLY A 40 3.47 -4.28 -0.89
N ILE A 41 4.57 -4.64 -1.56
CA ILE A 41 5.78 -5.17 -0.92
C ILE A 41 6.39 -4.13 0.02
N ALA A 42 6.57 -2.90 -0.44
CA ALA A 42 7.21 -1.86 0.36
C ALA A 42 6.37 -1.49 1.59
N MET A 43 5.04 -1.44 1.47
CA MET A 43 4.13 -1.27 2.60
C MET A 43 4.22 -2.44 3.58
N ALA A 44 4.32 -3.68 3.09
CA ALA A 44 4.45 -4.87 3.93
C ALA A 44 5.78 -4.90 4.70
N VAL A 45 6.90 -4.62 4.04
CA VAL A 45 8.25 -4.65 4.63
C VAL A 45 8.44 -3.50 5.64
N SER A 46 7.94 -2.30 5.32
CA SER A 46 8.16 -1.11 6.15
C SER A 46 7.39 -1.11 7.49
N GLY A 47 6.25 -1.79 7.57
CA GLY A 47 5.56 -1.93 8.84
C GLY A 47 6.30 -2.85 9.83
N GLY A 48 7.18 -3.74 9.35
CA GLY A 48 8.12 -4.51 10.19
C GLY A 48 9.15 -3.61 10.88
N ALA A 49 9.69 -2.63 10.16
CA ALA A 49 10.64 -1.64 10.68
C ALA A 49 9.99 -0.64 11.65
N SER A 50 8.67 -0.50 11.62
CA SER A 50 7.91 0.42 12.47
C SER A 50 7.55 -0.18 13.85
N ARG A 51 7.81 -1.48 14.07
CA ARG A 51 7.61 -2.18 15.36
C ARG A 51 8.42 -1.55 16.52
N ARG A 52 9.48 -0.81 16.19
CA ARG A 52 10.39 -0.15 17.13
C ARG A 52 9.86 1.17 17.72
N PHE A 53 8.76 1.71 17.21
CA PHE A 53 8.18 2.97 17.68
C PHE A 53 6.87 2.71 18.45
N GLY A 54 6.67 3.38 19.59
CA GLY A 54 5.48 3.24 20.43
C GLY A 54 4.35 4.22 20.06
N GLY A 55 3.12 3.93 20.52
CA GLY A 55 1.95 4.83 20.40
C GLY A 55 1.24 4.79 19.04
N ALA A 56 0.55 5.88 18.69
CA ALA A 56 -0.30 6.01 17.49
C ALA A 56 0.45 5.74 16.16
N ALA A 57 1.76 5.96 16.12
CA ALA A 57 2.61 5.65 14.97
C ALA A 57 2.68 4.15 14.68
N ARG A 58 2.64 3.30 15.72
CA ARG A 58 2.70 1.84 15.59
C ARG A 58 1.39 1.29 15.03
N GLU A 59 0.27 1.84 15.47
CA GLU A 59 -1.06 1.43 15.00
C GLU A 59 -1.28 1.85 13.54
N ASN A 60 -0.89 3.07 13.17
CA ASN A 60 -0.94 3.52 11.79
C ASN A 60 -0.03 2.70 10.87
N ALA A 61 1.19 2.37 11.33
CA ALA A 61 2.07 1.50 10.58
C ALA A 61 1.51 0.08 10.44
N ARG A 62 0.87 -0.47 11.48
CA ARG A 62 0.20 -1.78 11.44
C ARG A 62 -0.98 -1.80 10.47
N ALA A 63 -1.82 -0.77 10.48
CA ALA A 63 -2.94 -0.65 9.54
C ALA A 63 -2.45 -0.58 8.09
N ALA A 64 -1.40 0.20 7.82
CA ALA A 64 -0.77 0.27 6.51
C ALA A 64 -0.17 -1.07 6.08
N LEU A 65 0.46 -1.80 7.00
CA LEU A 65 1.05 -3.12 6.75
C LEU A 65 -0.02 -4.16 6.38
N ASN A 66 -1.09 -4.25 7.19
CA ASN A 66 -2.20 -5.19 6.95
C ASN A 66 -2.92 -4.87 5.62
N TRP A 67 -3.09 -3.60 5.30
CA TRP A 67 -3.65 -3.18 4.01
C TRP A 67 -2.72 -3.51 2.85
N GLY A 68 -1.43 -3.18 2.96
CA GLY A 68 -0.42 -3.47 1.93
C GLY A 68 -0.33 -4.97 1.60
N LEU A 69 -0.39 -5.83 2.62
CA LEU A 69 -0.46 -7.29 2.45
C LEU A 69 -1.76 -7.73 1.77
N THR A 70 -2.90 -7.18 2.17
CA THR A 70 -4.20 -7.49 1.56
C THR A 70 -4.21 -7.08 0.09
N TYR A 71 -3.74 -5.86 -0.22
CA TYR A 71 -3.62 -5.35 -1.57
C TYR A 71 -2.68 -6.23 -2.41
N LEU A 72 -1.52 -6.62 -1.87
CA LEU A 72 -0.57 -7.49 -2.56
C LEU A 72 -1.17 -8.86 -2.86
N LEU A 73 -1.88 -9.47 -1.91
CA LEU A 73 -2.55 -10.75 -2.10
C LEU A 73 -3.63 -10.64 -3.20
N VAL A 74 -4.56 -9.69 -3.06
CA VAL A 74 -5.68 -9.51 -3.99
C VAL A 74 -5.19 -9.17 -5.40
N SER A 75 -4.22 -8.26 -5.53
CA SER A 75 -3.64 -7.87 -6.82
C SER A 75 -2.92 -9.04 -7.49
N THR A 76 -2.17 -9.85 -6.74
CA THR A 76 -1.49 -11.05 -7.25
C THR A 76 -2.50 -12.07 -7.77
N VAL A 77 -3.55 -12.36 -6.99
CA VAL A 77 -4.62 -13.30 -7.39
C VAL A 77 -5.30 -12.82 -8.67
N LEU A 78 -5.69 -11.54 -8.75
CA LEU A 78 -6.33 -10.99 -9.95
C LEU A 78 -5.44 -11.06 -11.18
N LEU A 79 -4.14 -10.81 -11.05
CA LEU A 79 -3.19 -10.92 -12.16
C LEU A 79 -3.00 -12.37 -12.61
N VAL A 80 -2.79 -13.29 -11.67
CA VAL A 80 -2.68 -14.72 -12.00
C VAL A 80 -3.96 -15.20 -12.69
N SER A 81 -5.13 -14.88 -12.15
CA SER A 81 -6.41 -15.20 -12.79
C SER A 81 -6.55 -14.59 -14.18
N HIS A 82 -6.10 -13.35 -14.40
CA HIS A 82 -6.11 -12.72 -15.72
C HIS A 82 -5.30 -13.53 -16.73
N PHE A 83 -4.04 -13.88 -16.40
CA PHE A 83 -3.18 -14.62 -17.31
C PHE A 83 -3.66 -16.06 -17.55
N VAL A 84 -4.24 -16.70 -16.53
CA VAL A 84 -4.86 -18.03 -16.68
C VAL A 84 -6.04 -17.96 -17.65
N ILE A 85 -6.98 -17.04 -17.43
CA ILE A 85 -8.17 -16.87 -18.28
C ILE A 85 -7.78 -16.46 -19.70
N LEU A 86 -6.80 -15.55 -19.85
CA LEU A 86 -6.26 -15.17 -21.14
C LEU A 86 -5.73 -16.41 -21.87
N SER A 87 -4.83 -17.15 -21.23
CA SER A 87 -4.18 -18.31 -21.86
C SER A 87 -5.18 -19.42 -22.22
N THR A 88 -6.16 -19.71 -21.35
CA THR A 88 -7.13 -20.78 -21.62
C THR A 88 -8.12 -20.39 -22.71
N LEU A 89 -8.57 -19.14 -22.76
CA LEU A 89 -9.58 -18.70 -23.73
C LEU A 89 -9.01 -18.30 -25.08
N THR A 90 -7.70 -18.02 -25.19
CA THR A 90 -7.04 -17.75 -26.47
C THR A 90 -6.32 -18.95 -27.06
N ALA A 91 -6.24 -20.08 -26.33
CA ALA A 91 -5.53 -21.29 -26.80
C ALA A 91 -6.23 -21.97 -27.99
N ASP A 92 -7.56 -22.11 -27.95
CA ASP A 92 -8.32 -22.89 -28.94
C ASP A 92 -8.96 -22.02 -30.04
N SER A 93 -9.25 -20.75 -29.77
CA SER A 93 -9.81 -19.80 -30.74
C SER A 93 -9.59 -18.37 -30.26
N PRO A 94 -9.39 -17.38 -31.16
CA PRO A 94 -9.33 -15.99 -30.75
C PRO A 94 -10.63 -15.59 -30.08
N ALA A 95 -10.58 -15.25 -28.79
CA ALA A 95 -11.74 -14.70 -28.08
C ALA A 95 -12.21 -13.42 -28.80
N SER A 96 -13.45 -13.41 -29.30
CA SER A 96 -13.99 -12.30 -30.11
C SER A 96 -14.48 -11.12 -29.27
N GLY A 97 -14.36 -11.17 -27.94
CA GLY A 97 -14.87 -10.15 -27.02
C GLY A 97 -13.95 -9.90 -25.83
N PHE A 98 -14.07 -8.71 -25.23
CA PHE A 98 -13.29 -8.32 -24.05
C PHE A 98 -13.68 -9.14 -22.81
N TYR A 99 -14.94 -9.52 -22.67
CA TYR A 99 -15.42 -10.36 -21.58
C TYR A 99 -15.41 -11.83 -21.99
N PRO A 100 -14.91 -12.76 -21.15
CA PRO A 100 -14.59 -12.61 -19.70
C PRO A 100 -13.12 -12.24 -19.36
N ILE A 101 -12.22 -12.14 -20.35
CA ILE A 101 -10.77 -11.85 -20.17
C ILE A 101 -10.54 -10.52 -19.43
N GLY A 102 -11.42 -9.56 -19.65
CA GLY A 102 -11.41 -8.21 -19.10
C GLY A 102 -11.81 -8.10 -17.63
N ILE A 103 -12.55 -9.08 -17.07
CA ILE A 103 -13.07 -8.99 -15.70
C ILE A 103 -11.93 -8.83 -14.68
N PRO A 104 -10.89 -9.67 -14.68
CA PRO A 104 -9.85 -9.58 -13.65
C PRO A 104 -9.01 -8.31 -13.78
N ILE A 105 -8.76 -7.82 -15.01
CA ILE A 105 -7.99 -6.60 -15.23
C ILE A 105 -8.79 -5.35 -14.84
N THR A 106 -10.10 -5.30 -15.09
CA THR A 106 -10.95 -4.20 -14.62
C THR A 106 -11.02 -4.16 -13.09
N LEU A 107 -11.17 -5.32 -12.45
CA LEU A 107 -11.13 -5.43 -10.99
C LEU A 107 -9.77 -5.01 -10.42
N TYR A 108 -8.67 -5.40 -11.08
CA TYR A 108 -7.34 -4.97 -10.69
C TYR A 108 -7.23 -3.44 -10.68
N PHE A 109 -7.66 -2.77 -11.76
CA PHE A 109 -7.66 -1.30 -11.81
C PHE A 109 -8.53 -0.67 -10.73
N ALA A 110 -9.73 -1.19 -10.48
CA ALA A 110 -10.61 -0.70 -9.42
C ALA A 110 -9.95 -0.80 -8.03
N VAL A 111 -9.30 -1.94 -7.74
CA VAL A 111 -8.56 -2.16 -6.49
C VAL A 111 -7.34 -1.25 -6.40
N SER A 112 -6.62 -1.00 -7.50
CA SER A 112 -5.50 -0.05 -7.57
C SER A 112 -5.92 1.40 -7.28
N VAL A 113 -7.06 1.84 -7.83
CA VAL A 113 -7.62 3.17 -7.52
C VAL A 113 -8.00 3.25 -6.03
N PHE A 114 -8.65 2.22 -5.51
CA PHE A 114 -9.02 2.16 -4.10
C PHE A 114 -7.79 2.18 -3.18
N HIS A 115 -6.73 1.46 -3.54
CA HIS A 115 -5.43 1.51 -2.85
C HIS A 115 -4.85 2.91 -2.83
N LEU A 116 -4.83 3.61 -3.96
CA LEU A 116 -4.34 4.99 -4.04
C LEU A 116 -5.13 5.92 -3.10
N VAL A 117 -6.45 5.81 -3.08
CA VAL A 117 -7.31 6.60 -2.18
C VAL A 117 -6.97 6.32 -0.72
N LEU A 118 -6.85 5.04 -0.34
CA LEU A 118 -6.50 4.66 1.03
C LEU A 118 -5.10 5.12 1.42
N VAL A 119 -4.14 5.07 0.49
CA VAL A 119 -2.78 5.57 0.69
C VAL A 119 -2.80 7.07 0.97
N ILE A 120 -3.55 7.85 0.20
CA ILE A 120 -3.69 9.30 0.41
C ILE A 120 -4.37 9.59 1.74
N MET A 121 -5.50 8.93 2.05
CA MET A 121 -6.19 9.07 3.34
C MET A 121 -5.29 8.70 4.52
N GLY A 122 -4.48 7.65 4.34
CA GLY A 122 -3.48 7.18 5.28
C GLY A 122 -2.41 8.22 5.59
N MET A 123 -1.84 8.82 4.56
CA MET A 123 -0.89 9.93 4.69
C MET A 123 -1.51 11.14 5.41
N VAL A 124 -2.71 11.56 5.01
CA VAL A 124 -3.40 12.74 5.59
C VAL A 124 -3.72 12.53 7.07
N ARG A 125 -4.22 11.36 7.45
CA ARG A 125 -4.53 11.06 8.87
C ARG A 125 -3.27 10.87 9.70
N ALA A 126 -2.23 10.23 9.16
CA ALA A 126 -0.93 10.12 9.81
C ALA A 126 -0.25 11.50 10.01
N SER A 127 -0.36 12.41 9.04
CA SER A 127 0.15 13.79 9.19
C SER A 127 -0.58 14.58 10.26
N GLY A 128 -1.87 14.29 10.49
CA GLY A 128 -2.69 14.91 11.52
C GLY A 128 -2.59 14.25 12.91
N GLY A 129 -1.75 13.23 13.09
CA GLY A 129 -1.63 12.49 14.36
C GLY A 129 -2.85 11.61 14.71
N LYS A 130 -3.76 11.39 13.75
CA LYS A 130 -4.97 10.57 13.92
C LYS A 130 -4.71 9.13 13.48
N ILE A 131 -5.37 8.18 14.15
CA ILE A 131 -5.25 6.75 13.85
C ILE A 131 -6.16 6.39 12.67
N MET A 132 -5.63 5.64 11.71
CA MET A 132 -6.34 5.06 10.58
C MET A 132 -6.78 3.64 10.90
N HIS A 133 -8.09 3.46 11.04
CA HIS A 133 -8.71 2.14 10.95
C HIS A 133 -9.12 1.86 9.51
N VAL A 134 -8.54 0.84 8.91
CA VAL A 134 -8.96 0.32 7.60
C VAL A 134 -9.84 -0.91 7.85
N PRO A 135 -11.18 -0.80 7.79
CA PRO A 135 -12.08 -1.89 8.17
C PRO A 135 -12.01 -3.10 7.23
N PHE A 136 -11.49 -2.92 6.01
CA PHE A 136 -11.40 -3.96 4.98
C PHE A 136 -10.04 -4.68 4.92
N ALA A 137 -9.05 -4.26 5.72
CA ALA A 137 -7.76 -4.94 5.76
C ALA A 137 -7.90 -6.23 6.58
N ILE A 138 -7.48 -7.37 6.04
CA ILE A 138 -7.43 -8.62 6.81
C ILE A 138 -6.41 -8.40 7.95
N PRO A 139 -6.80 -8.60 9.22
CA PRO A 139 -5.91 -8.35 10.36
C PRO A 139 -4.93 -9.52 10.50
N TYR A 140 -3.85 -9.50 9.72
CA TYR A 140 -2.75 -10.47 9.80
C TYR A 140 -1.94 -10.34 11.10
N LEU A 141 -1.86 -9.12 11.66
CA LEU A 141 -1.30 -8.86 12.99
C LEU A 141 -2.42 -8.49 13.96
N ARG A 142 -2.89 -9.48 14.75
CA ARG A 142 -3.70 -9.24 15.96
C ARG A 142 -2.78 -9.07 17.17
N ALA A 143 -3.25 -8.32 18.16
CA ALA A 143 -2.58 -8.14 19.45
C ALA A 143 -2.35 -9.50 20.14
#